data_AF-A0A3D0QXA4-F1
#
_entry.id   AF-A0A3D0QXA4-F1
#
_cell.length_a   1.000
_cell.length_b   1.000
_cell.length_c   1.000
_cell.angle_alpha   90.00
_cell.angle_beta   90.00
_cell.angle_gamma   90.00
#
_symmetry.space_group_name_H-M   'P 1'
#
loop_
_entity.id
_entity.type
_entity.pdbx_description
1 polymer ?
#
loop_
_entity_poly.entity_id
_entity_poly.type
_entity_poly.pdbx_seq_one_letter_code
_entity_poly.pdbx_strand_id
1 'polypeptide(L)'
;MLWDRIESKPGRARGRLEWALPLVVLDLLFAVFLAVQLAVLLGGYDKVFDETGLSRSEYARQGFWQLLWATLLTLVVIALALRWAPRGTQRDRTLVKSVLGTLCVLTLVVVASAARRMDLYVDEYGLTRLRLSVAGAELWLGLVIVLIMVAGVVGGRWLPRAVLGSAAAAVLVFGLVSPDGLVAGQNVERYESTRDRDLDLEYLRELSADAVPALDRLPEPQRSCALESIEAGLREDDEPWYATSFGEARARALLDDRPVVGGNPCEAAGLYSGIREAY
;
A
#
# COMPACT_ATOMS: atom_id res chain seq x y z
N MET A 1 31.56 -17.10 25.49
CA MET A 1 30.21 -16.49 25.59
C MET A 1 30.29 -15.32 26.55
N LEU A 2 30.66 -14.14 26.03
CA LEU A 2 30.98 -12.93 26.80
C LEU A 2 30.13 -11.76 26.27
N TRP A 3 28.82 -11.97 26.15
CA TRP A 3 27.88 -10.94 25.65
C TRP A 3 26.65 -10.78 26.55
N ASP A 4 26.68 -11.33 27.77
CA ASP A 4 25.50 -11.43 28.63
C ASP A 4 25.49 -10.43 29.79
N ARG A 5 26.14 -9.27 29.61
CA ARG A 5 26.14 -8.23 30.64
C ARG A 5 26.20 -6.82 30.07
N ILE A 6 25.33 -6.54 29.10
CA ILE A 6 24.92 -5.15 28.85
C ILE A 6 23.70 -4.88 29.72
N GLU A 7 23.97 -4.65 31.00
CA GLU A 7 22.98 -4.14 31.93
C GLU A 7 22.75 -2.67 31.57
N SER A 8 21.79 -2.41 30.69
CA SER A 8 21.42 -1.05 30.31
C SER A 8 20.94 -0.31 31.55
N LYS A 9 21.79 0.56 32.11
CA LYS A 9 21.42 1.43 33.22
C LYS A 9 20.15 2.19 32.82
N PRO A 10 19.06 2.14 33.61
CA PRO A 10 17.89 2.94 33.32
C PRO A 10 18.33 4.41 33.32
N GLY A 11 18.22 5.06 32.16
CA GLY A 11 18.61 6.45 31.98
C GLY A 11 17.90 7.34 33.01
N ARG A 12 18.64 8.31 33.54
CA ARG A 12 18.16 9.28 34.54
C ARG A 12 16.84 9.90 34.06
N ALA A 13 15.82 9.91 34.93
CA ALA A 13 14.60 10.66 34.69
C ALA A 13 14.97 12.14 34.48
N ARG A 14 14.97 12.58 33.22
CA ARG A 14 15.01 14.00 32.79
C ARG A 14 13.85 14.80 33.42
N GLY A 15 13.69 16.10 33.15
CA GLY A 15 12.57 16.88 33.69
C GLY A 15 11.27 16.68 32.90
N ARG A 16 10.10 16.79 33.56
CA ARG A 16 8.75 16.72 32.94
C ARG A 16 8.60 17.58 31.68
N LEU A 17 9.21 18.75 31.68
CA LEU A 17 9.19 19.70 30.58
C LEU A 17 10.14 19.32 29.43
N GLU A 18 11.24 18.62 29.71
CA GLU A 18 12.25 18.28 28.71
C GLU A 18 11.77 17.23 27.70
N TRP A 19 10.78 16.41 28.07
CA TRP A 19 10.14 15.44 27.16
C TRP A 19 8.75 15.87 26.70
N ALA A 20 7.93 16.45 27.57
CA ALA A 20 6.54 16.78 27.22
C ALA A 20 6.47 17.91 26.20
N LEU A 21 7.39 18.87 26.27
CA LEU A 21 7.42 20.01 25.35
C LEU A 21 7.66 19.57 23.89
N PRO A 22 8.67 18.73 23.55
CA PRO A 22 8.82 18.20 22.20
C PRO A 22 7.59 17.42 21.71
N LEU A 23 6.99 16.58 22.57
CA LEU A 23 5.81 15.78 22.23
C LEU A 23 4.59 16.65 21.92
N VAL A 24 4.34 17.70 22.73
CA VAL A 24 3.22 18.62 22.51
C VAL A 24 3.42 19.48 21.25
N VAL A 25 4.65 19.96 21.01
CA VAL A 25 4.99 20.68 19.76
C VAL A 25 4.76 19.77 18.55
N LEU A 26 5.08 18.49 18.68
CA LEU A 26 4.89 17.52 17.62
C LEU A 26 3.41 17.23 17.35
N ASP A 27 2.60 17.02 18.38
CA ASP A 27 1.15 16.85 18.26
C ASP A 27 0.51 18.08 17.57
N LEU A 28 0.97 19.29 17.90
CA LEU A 28 0.52 20.52 17.25
C LEU A 28 0.90 20.58 15.77
N LEU A 29 2.14 20.21 15.43
CA LEU A 29 2.57 20.14 14.02
C LEU A 29 1.74 19.12 13.23
N PHE A 30 1.46 17.95 13.81
CA PHE A 30 0.57 16.95 13.19
C PHE A 30 -0.85 17.47 13.03
N ALA A 31 -1.41 18.12 14.04
CA ALA A 31 -2.74 18.70 13.98
C ALA A 31 -2.83 19.76 12.86
N VAL A 32 -1.81 20.61 12.70
CA VAL A 32 -1.74 21.59 11.61
C VAL A 32 -1.64 20.90 10.25
N PHE A 33 -0.78 19.89 10.11
CA PHE A 33 -0.64 19.13 8.87
C PHE A 33 -1.94 18.41 8.48
N LEU A 34 -2.60 17.77 9.44
CA LEU A 34 -3.91 17.14 9.25
C LEU A 34 -4.98 18.17 8.91
N ALA A 35 -4.97 19.35 9.54
CA ALA A 35 -5.90 20.42 9.22
C ALA A 35 -5.71 20.93 7.79
N VAL A 36 -4.46 21.05 7.30
CA VAL A 36 -4.19 21.39 5.90
C VAL A 36 -4.68 20.29 4.96
N GLN A 37 -4.42 19.01 5.28
CA GLN A 37 -4.93 17.89 4.49
C GLN A 37 -6.46 17.85 4.44
N LEU A 38 -7.13 18.00 5.59
CA LEU A 38 -8.59 18.07 5.70
C LEU A 38 -9.15 19.30 4.97
N ALA A 39 -8.49 20.45 5.05
CA ALA A 39 -8.89 21.64 4.33
C ALA A 39 -8.75 21.48 2.81
N VAL A 40 -7.75 20.76 2.32
CA VAL A 40 -7.64 20.41 0.90
C VAL A 40 -8.70 19.37 0.50
N LEU A 41 -8.95 18.38 1.36
CA LEU A 41 -9.92 17.30 1.12
C LEU A 41 -11.38 17.79 1.15
N LEU A 42 -11.71 18.69 2.09
CA LEU A 42 -13.03 19.30 2.27
C LEU A 42 -13.21 20.58 1.43
N GLY A 43 -12.11 21.22 1.04
CA GLY A 43 -12.08 22.54 0.41
C GLY A 43 -12.21 22.56 -1.12
N GLY A 44 -12.47 21.43 -1.79
CA GLY A 44 -12.91 21.53 -3.18
C GLY A 44 -12.84 20.27 -4.01
N TYR A 45 -13.67 19.27 -3.69
CA TYR A 45 -14.24 18.43 -4.76
C TYR A 45 -15.34 19.19 -5.54
N ASP A 46 -16.04 20.14 -4.90
CA ASP A 46 -17.21 20.80 -5.50
C ASP A 46 -16.98 22.23 -6.01
N LYS A 47 -15.81 22.86 -5.78
CA LYS A 47 -15.56 24.27 -6.17
C LYS A 47 -14.53 24.51 -7.27
N VAL A 48 -13.75 23.50 -7.64
CA VAL A 48 -12.68 23.64 -8.65
C VAL A 48 -13.10 23.07 -10.01
N PHE A 49 -14.11 22.18 -10.04
CA PHE A 49 -14.59 21.57 -11.27
C PHE A 49 -15.46 22.48 -12.16
N ASP A 50 -16.04 23.55 -11.61
CA ASP A 50 -16.89 24.45 -12.41
C ASP A 50 -16.12 25.61 -13.09
N GLU A 51 -14.90 25.97 -12.66
CA GLU A 51 -14.27 27.23 -13.11
C GLU A 51 -12.94 27.11 -13.89
N THR A 52 -12.23 25.97 -13.92
CA THR A 52 -10.82 26.01 -14.40
C THR A 52 -10.42 25.09 -15.56
N GLY A 53 -11.20 24.07 -15.94
CA GLY A 53 -10.88 23.25 -17.12
C GLY A 53 -9.49 22.61 -17.11
N LEU A 54 -8.86 22.43 -15.93
CA LEU A 54 -7.54 21.83 -15.79
C LEU A 54 -7.65 20.30 -15.67
N SER A 55 -6.88 19.61 -16.51
CA SER A 55 -6.90 18.15 -16.61
C SER A 55 -6.28 17.49 -15.35
N ARG A 56 -6.97 16.45 -14.87
CA ARG A 56 -6.67 15.57 -13.71
C ARG A 56 -5.19 15.14 -13.58
N SER A 57 -4.45 15.10 -14.70
CA SER A 57 -3.08 14.57 -14.82
C SER A 57 -1.96 15.42 -14.21
N GLU A 58 -2.11 16.74 -14.07
CA GLU A 58 -1.07 17.60 -13.46
C GLU A 58 -1.07 17.53 -11.93
N TYR A 59 -2.23 17.31 -11.30
CA TYR A 59 -2.34 17.20 -9.84
C TYR A 59 -1.77 15.88 -9.30
N ALA A 60 -1.85 14.80 -10.10
CA ALA A 60 -1.34 13.48 -9.76
C ALA A 60 0.19 13.43 -9.58
N ARG A 61 0.94 14.32 -10.23
CA ARG A 61 2.42 14.37 -10.16
C ARG A 61 2.98 15.14 -8.97
N GLN A 62 2.25 16.11 -8.42
CA GLN A 62 2.72 16.97 -7.31
C GLN A 62 2.44 16.39 -5.92
N GLY A 63 1.42 15.54 -5.79
CA GLY A 63 0.97 14.99 -4.50
C GLY A 63 1.80 13.82 -3.95
N PHE A 64 2.45 13.04 -4.83
CA PHE A 64 3.16 11.81 -4.48
C PHE A 64 4.36 12.07 -3.54
N TRP A 65 5.14 13.12 -3.82
CA TRP A 65 6.25 13.49 -2.95
C TRP A 65 5.81 14.04 -1.59
N GLN A 66 4.69 14.75 -1.54
CA GLN A 66 4.15 15.24 -0.27
C GLN A 66 3.74 14.09 0.65
N LEU A 67 3.19 13.01 0.09
CA LEU A 67 2.80 11.82 0.84
C LEU A 67 3.98 10.97 1.28
N LEU A 68 5.00 10.84 0.43
CA LEU A 68 6.24 10.17 0.79
C LEU A 68 6.99 10.92 1.91
N TRP A 69 7.01 12.26 1.85
CA TRP A 69 7.52 13.09 2.94
C TRP A 69 6.65 13.00 4.20
N ALA A 70 5.33 12.93 4.08
CA ALA A 70 4.41 12.79 5.21
C ALA A 70 4.58 11.45 5.94
N THR A 71 4.69 10.35 5.20
CA THR A 71 4.95 9.01 5.77
C THR A 71 6.35 8.91 6.36
N LEU A 72 7.38 9.45 5.69
CA LEU A 72 8.74 9.53 6.22
C LEU A 72 8.79 10.34 7.53
N LEU A 73 8.14 11.50 7.57
CA LEU A 73 8.01 12.33 8.78
C LEU A 73 7.27 11.57 9.89
N THR A 74 6.22 10.83 9.55
CA THR A 74 5.46 10.01 10.50
C THR A 74 6.32 8.90 11.11
N LEU A 75 7.14 8.23 10.30
CA LEU A 75 8.07 7.18 10.79
C LEU A 75 9.19 7.74 11.67
N VAL A 76 9.79 8.88 11.30
CA VAL A 76 10.81 9.57 12.13
C VAL A 76 10.23 9.94 13.48
N VAL A 77 8.98 10.38 13.50
CA VAL A 77 8.26 10.82 14.69
C VAL A 77 7.93 9.66 15.62
N ILE A 78 7.43 8.55 15.08
CA ILE A 78 7.19 7.32 15.85
C ILE A 78 8.51 6.81 16.44
N ALA A 79 9.60 6.83 15.68
CA ALA A 79 10.91 6.39 16.15
C ALA A 79 11.45 7.27 17.28
N LEU A 80 11.29 8.59 17.22
CA LEU A 80 11.68 9.51 18.30
C LEU A 80 10.77 9.37 19.54
N ALA A 81 9.47 9.22 19.35
CA ALA A 81 8.50 9.03 20.44
C ALA A 81 8.78 7.74 21.23
N LEU A 82 9.06 6.63 20.53
CA LEU A 82 9.43 5.36 21.15
C LEU A 82 10.79 5.43 21.86
N ARG A 83 11.75 6.17 21.31
CA ARG A 83 13.10 6.27 21.87
C ARG A 83 13.14 7.10 23.17
N TRP A 84 12.20 8.02 23.36
CA TRP A 84 12.25 9.02 24.46
C TRP A 84 11.15 8.88 25.51
N ALA A 85 10.29 7.85 25.44
CA ALA A 85 9.25 7.58 26.44
C ALA A 85 9.83 7.32 27.86
N PRO A 86 9.58 8.17 28.88
CA PRO A 86 10.09 7.96 30.24
C PRO A 86 9.22 6.98 31.05
N ARG A 87 9.87 6.13 31.86
CA ARG A 87 9.23 5.21 32.80
C ARG A 87 9.09 5.86 34.19
N GLY A 88 8.11 6.76 34.37
CA GLY A 88 7.90 7.56 35.60
C GLY A 88 6.70 7.19 36.49
N THR A 89 6.46 8.02 37.52
CA THR A 89 5.46 7.95 38.63
C THR A 89 4.00 7.94 38.15
N GLN A 90 3.02 7.49 38.96
CA GLN A 90 1.61 7.30 38.56
C GLN A 90 0.94 8.48 37.83
N ARG A 91 1.13 9.73 38.27
CA ARG A 91 0.58 10.93 37.61
C ARG A 91 1.28 11.24 36.27
N ASP A 92 2.56 10.90 36.16
CA ASP A 92 3.30 10.95 34.90
C ASP A 92 2.86 9.84 33.95
N ARG A 93 2.43 8.68 34.48
CA ARG A 93 1.85 7.62 33.64
C ARG A 93 0.55 8.05 32.98
N THR A 94 -0.31 8.81 33.66
CA THR A 94 -1.58 9.28 33.06
C THR A 94 -1.32 10.31 31.96
N LEU A 95 -0.42 11.27 32.20
CA LEU A 95 0.00 12.25 31.17
C LEU A 95 0.71 11.58 30.00
N VAL A 96 1.60 10.63 30.25
CA VAL A 96 2.27 9.87 29.19
C VAL A 96 1.25 9.07 28.39
N LYS A 97 0.28 8.43 29.04
CA LYS A 97 -0.80 7.70 28.34
C LYS A 97 -1.70 8.61 27.52
N SER A 98 -2.05 9.81 28.01
CA SER A 98 -2.87 10.74 27.25
C SER A 98 -2.12 11.27 26.03
N VAL A 99 -0.85 11.67 26.19
CA VAL A 99 -0.02 12.18 25.08
C VAL A 99 0.27 11.07 24.06
N LEU A 100 0.66 9.86 24.49
CA LEU A 100 0.83 8.73 23.56
C LEU A 100 -0.49 8.36 22.87
N GLY A 101 -1.61 8.42 23.59
CA GLY A 101 -2.93 8.13 23.06
C GLY A 101 -3.31 9.11 21.94
N THR A 102 -3.14 10.42 22.19
CA THR A 102 -3.34 11.46 21.19
C THR A 102 -2.47 11.24 19.97
N LEU A 103 -1.17 10.97 20.16
CA LEU A 103 -0.24 10.70 19.07
C LEU A 103 -0.67 9.46 18.25
N CYS A 104 -1.11 8.39 18.91
CA CYS A 104 -1.62 7.19 18.23
C CYS A 104 -2.87 7.50 17.39
N VAL A 105 -3.81 8.26 17.95
CA VAL A 105 -5.02 8.68 17.23
C VAL A 105 -4.67 9.54 16.02
N LEU A 106 -3.81 10.55 16.18
CA LEU A 106 -3.34 11.39 15.07
C LEU A 106 -2.66 10.54 13.98
N THR A 107 -1.87 9.55 14.37
CA THR A 107 -1.21 8.64 13.42
C THR A 107 -2.22 7.78 12.65
N LEU A 108 -3.27 7.29 13.32
CA LEU A 108 -4.35 6.55 12.64
C LEU A 108 -5.12 7.42 11.65
N VAL A 109 -5.32 8.70 11.96
CA VAL A 109 -5.93 9.65 11.01
C VAL A 109 -5.04 9.85 9.78
N VAL A 110 -3.72 9.91 9.96
CA VAL A 110 -2.77 9.98 8.83
C VAL A 110 -2.84 8.73 7.96
N VAL A 111 -2.83 7.54 8.59
CA VAL A 111 -3.00 6.25 7.87
C VAL A 111 -4.32 6.21 7.10
N ALA A 112 -5.42 6.66 7.71
CA ALA A 112 -6.71 6.72 7.03
C ALA A 112 -6.69 7.72 5.84
N SER A 113 -6.00 8.85 5.98
CA SER A 113 -5.84 9.85 4.91
C SER A 113 -5.03 9.30 3.74
N ALA A 114 -3.91 8.64 4.02
CA ALA A 114 -3.06 8.07 2.97
C ALA A 114 -3.73 6.87 2.29
N ALA A 115 -4.42 5.99 3.03
CA ALA A 115 -5.25 4.93 2.43
C ALA A 115 -6.34 5.48 1.49
N ARG A 116 -7.08 6.53 1.90
CA ARG A 116 -8.12 7.15 1.04
C ARG A 116 -7.53 7.79 -0.21
N ARG A 117 -6.34 8.36 -0.11
CA ARG A 117 -5.67 8.97 -1.25
C ARG A 117 -5.07 7.92 -2.19
N MET A 118 -4.66 6.78 -1.64
CA MET A 118 -4.25 5.62 -2.41
C MET A 118 -5.41 5.04 -3.22
N ASP A 119 -6.60 4.96 -2.62
CA ASP A 119 -7.84 4.51 -3.26
C ASP A 119 -8.17 5.37 -4.49
N LEU A 120 -8.15 6.70 -4.31
CA LEU A 120 -8.33 7.66 -5.41
C LEU A 120 -7.29 7.51 -6.52
N TYR A 121 -6.05 7.13 -6.17
CA TYR A 121 -4.97 6.91 -7.13
C TYR A 121 -5.17 5.62 -7.93
N VAL A 122 -5.70 4.58 -7.29
CA VAL A 122 -6.03 3.30 -7.91
C VAL A 122 -7.24 3.45 -8.82
N ASP A 123 -8.24 4.25 -8.43
CA ASP A 123 -9.39 4.55 -9.28
C ASP A 123 -8.95 5.18 -10.61
N GLU A 124 -8.00 6.12 -10.56
CA GLU A 124 -7.51 6.84 -11.73
C GLU A 124 -6.53 6.01 -12.58
N TYR A 125 -5.50 5.40 -11.97
CA TYR A 125 -4.39 4.78 -12.69
C TYR A 125 -4.37 3.24 -12.66
N GLY A 126 -5.36 2.60 -12.03
CA GLY A 126 -5.41 1.14 -11.88
C GLY A 126 -4.56 0.63 -10.73
N LEU A 127 -4.73 -0.63 -10.36
CA LEU A 127 -3.95 -1.23 -9.28
C LEU A 127 -2.62 -1.76 -9.82
N THR A 128 -1.54 -1.66 -9.05
CA THR A 128 -0.24 -2.27 -9.37
C THR A 128 0.33 -3.01 -8.15
N ARG A 129 1.30 -3.91 -8.38
CA ARG A 129 2.04 -4.64 -7.35
C ARG A 129 2.59 -3.73 -6.26
N LEU A 130 3.23 -2.62 -6.66
CA LEU A 130 3.81 -1.64 -5.73
C LEU A 130 2.71 -0.98 -4.89
N ARG A 131 1.64 -0.54 -5.54
CA ARG A 131 0.51 0.14 -4.91
C ARG A 131 -0.19 -0.76 -3.87
N LEU A 132 -0.44 -2.01 -4.24
CA LEU A 132 -1.01 -3.03 -3.35
C LEU A 132 -0.10 -3.34 -2.16
N SER A 133 1.21 -3.48 -2.39
CA SER A 133 2.18 -3.76 -1.32
C SER A 133 2.27 -2.61 -0.32
N VAL A 134 2.28 -1.36 -0.81
CA VAL A 134 2.30 -0.16 0.03
C VAL A 134 1.01 -0.08 0.86
N ALA A 135 -0.16 -0.26 0.25
CA ALA A 135 -1.43 -0.23 0.96
C ALA A 135 -1.51 -1.33 2.05
N GLY A 136 -1.06 -2.55 1.73
CA GLY A 136 -1.01 -3.65 2.71
C GLY A 136 -0.06 -3.36 3.88
N ALA A 137 1.13 -2.81 3.60
CA ALA A 137 2.08 -2.41 4.63
C ALA A 137 1.52 -1.27 5.52
N GLU A 138 0.82 -0.31 4.92
CA GLU A 138 0.20 0.80 5.63
C GLU A 138 -0.92 0.33 6.58
N LEU A 139 -1.80 -0.57 6.10
CA LEU A 139 -2.83 -1.20 6.93
C LEU A 139 -2.21 -2.00 8.08
N TRP A 140 -1.11 -2.71 7.83
CA TRP A 140 -0.37 -3.41 8.88
C TRP A 140 0.22 -2.46 9.92
N LEU A 141 0.79 -1.32 9.50
CA LEU A 141 1.25 -0.28 10.43
C LEU A 141 0.10 0.29 11.27
N GLY A 142 -1.07 0.53 10.66
CA GLY A 142 -2.29 0.90 11.36
C GLY A 142 -2.67 -0.12 12.44
N LEU A 143 -2.63 -1.42 12.11
CA LEU A 143 -2.86 -2.50 13.07
C LEU A 143 -1.84 -2.47 14.21
N VAL A 144 -0.55 -2.28 13.93
CA VAL A 144 0.49 -2.18 14.97
C VAL A 144 0.20 -1.03 15.93
N ILE A 145 -0.23 0.12 15.44
CA ILE A 145 -0.63 1.27 16.29
C ILE A 145 -1.80 0.88 17.19
N VAL A 146 -2.81 0.20 16.65
CA VAL A 146 -3.94 -0.31 17.45
C VAL A 146 -3.45 -1.28 18.54
N LEU A 147 -2.56 -2.21 18.21
CA LEU A 147 -1.98 -3.13 19.19
C LEU A 147 -1.21 -2.39 20.29
N ILE A 148 -0.48 -1.32 19.95
CA ILE A 148 0.22 -0.46 20.92
C ILE A 148 -0.79 0.23 21.84
N MET A 149 -1.89 0.77 21.32
CA MET A 149 -2.95 1.37 22.14
C MET A 149 -3.54 0.36 23.13
N VAL A 150 -3.86 -0.85 22.66
CA VAL A 150 -4.41 -1.93 23.50
C VAL A 150 -3.39 -2.31 24.57
N ALA A 151 -2.12 -2.50 24.21
CA ALA A 151 -1.03 -2.77 25.14
C ALA A 151 -0.84 -1.67 26.21
N GLY A 152 -1.15 -0.40 25.89
CA GLY A 152 -1.17 0.71 26.83
C GLY A 152 -2.24 0.60 27.92
N VAL A 153 -3.32 -0.14 27.64
CA VAL A 153 -4.45 -0.39 28.57
C VAL A 153 -4.25 -1.70 29.33
N VAL A 154 -3.99 -2.81 28.63
CA VAL A 154 -3.96 -4.17 29.21
C VAL A 154 -2.55 -4.67 29.60
N GLY A 155 -1.50 -3.90 29.29
CA GLY A 155 -0.09 -4.24 29.53
C GLY A 155 0.59 -4.84 28.30
N GLY A 156 1.87 -4.53 28.07
CA GLY A 156 2.57 -4.77 26.79
C GLY A 156 3.40 -6.05 26.65
N ARG A 157 3.29 -7.02 27.55
CA ARG A 157 4.15 -8.24 27.52
C ARG A 157 3.88 -9.16 26.32
N TRP A 158 2.68 -9.07 25.74
CA TRP A 158 2.26 -9.83 24.56
C TRP A 158 2.51 -9.08 23.25
N LEU A 159 2.76 -7.76 23.30
CA LEU A 159 2.87 -6.90 22.13
C LEU A 159 3.94 -7.37 21.13
N PRO A 160 5.18 -7.72 21.52
CA PRO A 160 6.19 -8.16 20.56
C PRO A 160 5.77 -9.45 19.82
N ARG A 161 5.14 -10.38 20.54
CA ARG A 161 4.63 -11.64 19.94
C ARG A 161 3.45 -11.38 19.01
N ALA A 162 2.55 -10.48 19.38
CA ALA A 162 1.41 -10.11 18.54
C ALA A 162 1.85 -9.37 17.28
N VAL A 163 2.80 -8.43 17.38
CA VAL A 163 3.37 -7.74 16.22
C VAL A 163 4.05 -8.75 15.28
N LEU A 164 4.90 -9.63 15.81
CA LEU A 164 5.56 -10.66 14.99
C LEU A 164 4.56 -11.63 14.35
N GLY A 165 3.57 -12.09 15.12
CA GLY A 165 2.51 -12.96 14.62
C GLY A 165 1.67 -12.28 13.54
N SER A 166 1.34 -11.00 13.71
CA SER A 166 0.61 -10.22 12.71
C SER A 166 1.43 -9.98 11.44
N ALA A 167 2.74 -9.78 11.55
CA ALA A 167 3.62 -9.63 10.38
C ALA A 167 3.70 -10.94 9.60
N ALA A 168 3.90 -12.07 10.30
CA ALA A 168 3.89 -13.39 9.67
C ALA A 168 2.53 -13.68 9.00
N ALA A 169 1.42 -13.38 9.69
CA ALA A 169 0.08 -13.53 9.13
C ALA A 169 -0.14 -12.64 7.90
N ALA A 170 0.32 -11.38 7.93
CA ALA A 170 0.21 -10.47 6.81
C ALA A 170 0.98 -10.97 5.58
N VAL A 171 2.21 -11.47 5.76
CA VAL A 171 3.01 -12.07 4.69
C VAL A 171 2.35 -13.34 4.15
N LEU A 172 1.83 -14.20 5.02
CA LEU A 172 1.11 -15.41 4.61
C LEU A 172 -0.14 -15.07 3.81
N VAL A 173 -0.96 -14.13 4.29
CA VAL A 173 -2.15 -13.67 3.57
C VAL A 173 -1.76 -13.06 2.23
N PHE A 174 -0.71 -12.23 2.18
CA PHE A 174 -0.23 -11.61 0.96
C PHE A 174 0.21 -12.66 -0.08
N GLY A 175 0.92 -13.71 0.35
CA GLY A 175 1.31 -14.81 -0.54
C GLY A 175 0.14 -15.68 -0.99
N LEU A 176 -0.82 -15.97 -0.09
CA LEU A 176 -1.97 -16.84 -0.38
C LEU A 176 -3.01 -16.20 -1.29
N VAL A 177 -3.13 -14.87 -1.25
CA VAL A 177 -4.13 -14.12 -2.00
C VAL A 177 -3.68 -13.84 -3.45
N SER A 178 -2.46 -14.25 -3.83
CA SER A 178 -1.81 -14.01 -5.13
C SER A 178 -1.95 -12.55 -5.62
N PRO A 179 -0.99 -11.67 -5.27
CA PRO A 179 -1.11 -10.23 -5.50
C PRO A 179 -1.35 -9.88 -6.98
N ASP A 180 -0.77 -10.66 -7.89
CA ASP A 180 -0.92 -10.47 -9.34
C ASP A 180 -2.35 -10.80 -9.82
N GLY A 181 -3.00 -11.79 -9.20
CA GLY A 181 -4.41 -12.13 -9.43
C GLY A 181 -5.36 -11.02 -8.96
N LEU A 182 -5.11 -10.44 -7.78
CA LEU A 182 -5.88 -9.28 -7.30
C LEU A 182 -5.69 -8.05 -8.20
N VAL A 183 -4.44 -7.76 -8.58
CA VAL A 183 -4.10 -6.65 -9.47
C VAL A 183 -4.84 -6.80 -10.79
N ALA A 184 -4.76 -7.98 -11.43
CA ALA A 184 -5.47 -8.23 -12.68
C ALA A 184 -7.00 -8.13 -12.51
N GLY A 185 -7.55 -8.74 -11.45
CA GLY A 185 -8.98 -8.70 -11.16
C GLY A 185 -9.55 -7.28 -11.06
N GLN A 186 -8.90 -6.43 -10.26
CA GLN A 186 -9.34 -5.05 -10.06
C GLN A 186 -9.26 -4.23 -11.36
N ASN A 187 -8.18 -4.39 -12.13
CA ASN A 187 -8.01 -3.67 -13.40
C ASN A 187 -9.03 -4.11 -14.45
N VAL A 188 -9.34 -5.41 -14.52
CA VAL A 188 -10.36 -5.95 -15.42
C VAL A 188 -11.77 -5.51 -15.01
N GLU A 189 -12.10 -5.56 -13.71
CA GLU A 189 -13.39 -5.08 -13.21
C GLU A 189 -13.61 -3.59 -13.49
N ARG A 190 -12.57 -2.77 -13.30
CA ARG A 190 -12.59 -1.35 -13.66
C ARG A 190 -12.80 -1.13 -15.16
N TYR A 191 -12.13 -1.94 -15.99
CA TYR A 191 -12.29 -1.89 -17.44
C TYR A 191 -13.73 -2.23 -17.85
N GLU A 192 -14.32 -3.28 -17.26
CA GLU A 192 -15.70 -3.68 -17.53
C GLU A 192 -16.72 -2.62 -17.08
N SER A 193 -16.51 -1.99 -15.92
CA SER A 193 -17.43 -0.99 -15.37
C SER A 193 -17.41 0.34 -16.12
N THR A 194 -16.21 0.81 -16.48
CA THR A 194 -16.00 2.16 -17.03
C THR A 194 -15.90 2.16 -18.55
N ARG A 195 -15.68 0.99 -19.17
CA ARG A 195 -15.28 0.84 -20.58
C ARG A 195 -14.13 1.77 -20.96
N ASP A 196 -13.21 1.93 -20.03
CA ASP A 196 -12.07 2.80 -20.16
C ASP A 196 -11.11 2.25 -21.23
N ARG A 197 -10.50 3.14 -22.03
CA ARG A 197 -9.49 2.75 -23.02
C ARG A 197 -8.08 2.70 -22.45
N ASP A 198 -7.85 3.23 -21.25
CA ASP A 198 -6.52 3.31 -20.61
C ASP A 198 -6.17 2.03 -19.82
N LEU A 199 -6.44 0.86 -20.40
CA LEU A 199 -5.95 -0.40 -19.85
C LEU A 199 -4.46 -0.52 -20.17
N ASP A 200 -3.60 -0.48 -19.14
CA ASP A 200 -2.16 -0.64 -19.29
C ASP A 200 -1.80 -2.10 -19.60
N LEU A 201 -1.97 -2.47 -20.86
CA LEU A 201 -1.70 -3.80 -21.38
C LEU A 201 -0.22 -4.17 -21.28
N GLU A 202 0.70 -3.20 -21.37
CA GLU A 202 2.14 -3.45 -21.18
C GLU A 202 2.39 -3.97 -19.77
N TYR A 203 1.81 -3.32 -18.76
CA TYR A 203 1.94 -3.75 -17.37
C TYR A 203 1.26 -5.10 -17.10
N LEU A 204 0.06 -5.34 -17.64
CA LEU A 204 -0.69 -6.59 -17.39
C LEU A 204 0.03 -7.83 -17.97
N ARG A 205 0.80 -7.65 -19.03
CA ARG A 205 1.61 -8.71 -19.67
C ARG A 205 2.79 -9.19 -18.83
N GLU A 206 3.25 -8.37 -17.89
CA GLU A 206 4.36 -8.68 -16.97
C GLU A 206 3.89 -9.32 -15.65
N LEU A 207 2.59 -9.60 -15.53
CA LEU A 207 2.03 -10.29 -14.37
C LEU A 207 2.29 -11.80 -14.42
N SER A 208 2.26 -12.45 -13.26
CA SER A 208 2.42 -13.90 -13.16
C SER A 208 1.22 -14.68 -13.71
N ALA A 209 1.36 -16.01 -13.79
CA ALA A 209 0.29 -16.92 -14.19
C ALA A 209 -0.99 -16.80 -13.33
N ASP A 210 -0.90 -16.31 -12.09
CA ASP A 210 -2.06 -16.07 -11.22
C ASP A 210 -3.02 -14.99 -11.77
N ALA A 211 -2.56 -14.14 -12.68
CA ALA A 211 -3.38 -13.12 -13.33
C ALA A 211 -4.31 -13.69 -14.42
N VAL A 212 -3.99 -14.86 -14.98
CA VAL A 212 -4.69 -15.44 -16.14
C VAL A 212 -6.22 -15.56 -15.95
N PRO A 213 -6.75 -16.05 -14.81
CA PRO A 213 -8.20 -16.16 -14.61
C PRO A 213 -8.96 -14.82 -14.61
N ALA A 214 -8.28 -13.71 -14.33
CA ALA A 214 -8.85 -12.38 -14.42
C ALA A 214 -8.72 -11.83 -15.85
N LEU A 215 -7.52 -11.93 -16.45
CA LEU A 215 -7.25 -11.45 -17.80
C LEU A 215 -8.08 -12.18 -18.88
N ASP A 216 -8.45 -13.44 -18.64
CA ASP A 216 -9.27 -14.25 -19.54
C ASP A 216 -10.69 -13.68 -19.77
N ARG A 217 -11.17 -12.82 -18.86
CA ARG A 217 -12.48 -12.17 -18.96
C ARG A 217 -12.49 -10.98 -19.92
N LEU A 218 -11.31 -10.46 -20.29
CA LEU A 218 -11.21 -9.35 -21.21
C LEU A 218 -11.79 -9.72 -22.59
N PRO A 219 -12.34 -8.74 -23.33
CA PRO A 219 -12.68 -8.93 -24.73
C PRO A 219 -11.42 -9.07 -25.59
N GLU A 220 -11.59 -9.66 -26.77
CA GLU A 220 -10.55 -9.60 -27.81
C GLU A 220 -10.56 -8.21 -28.46
N PRO A 221 -9.39 -7.63 -28.81
CA PRO A 221 -8.05 -8.25 -28.81
C PRO A 221 -7.24 -8.08 -27.51
N GLN A 222 -7.77 -7.38 -26.50
CA GLN A 222 -7.06 -7.06 -25.25
C GLN A 222 -6.66 -8.31 -24.48
N ARG A 223 -7.54 -9.32 -24.43
CA ARG A 223 -7.29 -10.61 -23.81
C ARG A 223 -6.06 -11.31 -24.39
N SER A 224 -6.04 -11.52 -25.71
CA SER A 224 -4.93 -12.21 -26.35
C SER A 224 -3.62 -11.43 -26.20
N CYS A 225 -3.68 -10.10 -26.25
CA CYS A 225 -2.48 -9.28 -26.01
C CYS A 225 -1.92 -9.44 -24.58
N ALA A 226 -2.80 -9.42 -23.57
CA ALA A 226 -2.39 -9.53 -22.17
C ALA A 226 -1.85 -10.93 -21.82
N LEU A 227 -2.38 -11.98 -22.47
CA LEU A 227 -2.04 -13.38 -22.19
C LEU A 227 -0.86 -13.92 -23.02
N GLU A 228 -0.51 -13.31 -24.15
CA GLU A 228 0.53 -13.80 -25.08
C GLU A 228 1.88 -14.04 -24.39
N SER A 229 2.36 -13.07 -23.59
CA SER A 229 3.65 -13.19 -22.88
C SER A 229 3.61 -14.24 -21.77
N ILE A 230 2.48 -14.36 -21.08
CA ILE A 230 2.30 -15.33 -19.99
C ILE A 230 2.24 -16.75 -20.55
N GLU A 231 1.51 -16.94 -21.66
CA GLU A 231 1.41 -18.22 -22.35
C GLU A 231 2.76 -18.67 -22.92
N ALA A 232 3.57 -17.73 -23.46
CA ALA A 232 4.92 -18.01 -23.91
C ALA A 232 5.83 -18.49 -22.77
N GLY A 233 5.82 -17.79 -21.62
CA GLY A 233 6.59 -18.21 -20.43
C GLY A 233 6.19 -19.61 -19.94
N LEU A 234 4.88 -19.87 -19.84
CA LEU A 234 4.35 -21.18 -19.42
C LEU A 234 4.75 -22.36 -20.32
N ARG A 235 5.10 -22.09 -21.60
CA ARG A 235 5.55 -23.09 -22.58
C ARG A 235 7.06 -23.29 -22.57
N GLU A 236 7.84 -22.26 -22.26
CA GLU A 236 9.30 -22.33 -22.18
C GLU A 236 9.78 -22.99 -20.87
N ASP A 237 8.96 -22.92 -19.82
CA ASP A 237 9.26 -23.52 -18.52
C ASP A 237 9.17 -25.06 -18.55
N ASP A 238 10.29 -25.70 -18.93
CA ASP A 238 10.59 -27.14 -18.73
C ASP A 238 10.89 -27.44 -17.23
N GLU A 239 10.15 -26.79 -16.32
CA GLU A 239 10.43 -26.85 -14.90
C GLU A 239 10.03 -28.22 -14.30
N PRO A 240 10.81 -28.74 -13.33
CA PRO A 240 10.50 -29.98 -12.66
C PRO A 240 9.11 -29.96 -12.00
N TRP A 241 8.47 -31.13 -11.88
CA TRP A 241 7.11 -31.28 -11.32
C TRP A 241 6.89 -30.67 -9.92
N TYR A 242 7.96 -30.41 -9.16
CA TYR A 242 7.91 -29.81 -7.82
C TYR A 242 8.01 -28.28 -7.83
N ALA A 243 8.33 -27.66 -8.96
CA ALA A 243 8.39 -26.22 -9.14
C ALA A 243 7.05 -25.64 -9.64
N THR A 244 6.09 -26.49 -10.00
CA THR A 244 4.78 -26.03 -10.48
C THR A 244 3.97 -25.36 -9.37
N SER A 245 3.45 -24.17 -9.66
CA SER A 245 2.51 -23.46 -8.81
C SER A 245 1.05 -23.80 -9.17
N PHE A 246 0.14 -23.70 -8.19
CA PHE A 246 -1.30 -23.86 -8.44
C PHE A 246 -1.82 -22.84 -9.48
N GLY A 247 -1.24 -21.63 -9.49
CA GLY A 247 -1.51 -20.57 -10.44
C GLY A 247 -1.24 -20.99 -11.88
N GLU A 248 -0.04 -21.51 -12.15
CA GLU A 248 0.32 -22.00 -13.47
C GLU A 248 -0.54 -23.18 -13.92
N ALA A 249 -0.83 -24.14 -13.04
CA ALA A 249 -1.69 -25.28 -13.37
C ALA A 249 -3.08 -24.80 -13.81
N ARG A 250 -3.63 -23.81 -13.10
CA ARG A 250 -4.92 -23.17 -13.47
C ARG A 250 -4.81 -22.35 -14.76
N ALA A 251 -3.73 -21.62 -14.95
CA ALA A 251 -3.48 -20.83 -16.15
C ALA A 251 -3.39 -21.70 -17.40
N ARG A 252 -2.63 -22.79 -17.35
CA ARG A 252 -2.52 -23.79 -18.43
C ARG A 252 -3.90 -24.36 -18.78
N ALA A 253 -4.68 -24.77 -17.79
CA ALA A 253 -6.03 -25.29 -18.03
C ALA A 253 -6.97 -24.30 -18.74
N LEU A 254 -6.88 -22.99 -18.41
CA LEU A 254 -7.67 -21.95 -19.08
C LEU A 254 -7.19 -21.66 -20.50
N LEU A 255 -5.88 -21.63 -20.72
CA LEU A 255 -5.27 -21.39 -22.03
C LEU A 255 -5.45 -22.59 -22.97
N ASP A 256 -5.51 -23.81 -22.46
CA ASP A 256 -5.83 -25.01 -23.24
C ASP A 256 -7.30 -25.01 -23.70
N ASP A 257 -8.23 -24.55 -22.86
CA ASP A 257 -9.66 -24.44 -23.20
C ASP A 257 -9.93 -23.30 -24.19
N ARG A 258 -9.25 -22.16 -23.98
CA ARG A 258 -9.40 -20.95 -24.80
C ARG A 258 -8.03 -20.38 -25.19
N PRO A 259 -7.40 -20.87 -26.26
CA PRO A 259 -6.06 -20.43 -26.65
C PRO A 259 -6.02 -18.96 -27.05
N VAL A 260 -4.83 -18.37 -26.93
CA VAL A 260 -4.55 -17.01 -27.42
C VAL A 260 -4.71 -16.98 -28.94
N VAL A 261 -5.35 -15.93 -29.46
CA VAL A 261 -5.55 -15.79 -30.90
C VAL A 261 -4.22 -15.41 -31.55
N GLY A 262 -3.77 -16.19 -32.55
CA GLY A 262 -2.56 -15.89 -33.31
C GLY A 262 -2.68 -14.62 -34.16
N GLY A 263 -1.54 -14.01 -34.50
CA GLY A 263 -1.47 -12.74 -35.23
C GLY A 263 -0.68 -11.71 -34.44
N ASN A 264 -1.06 -10.43 -34.53
CA ASN A 264 -0.52 -9.37 -33.67
C ASN A 264 -1.65 -8.76 -32.81
N PRO A 265 -2.12 -9.49 -31.77
CA PRO A 265 -3.24 -9.04 -30.95
C PRO A 265 -2.92 -7.73 -30.22
N CYS A 266 -1.66 -7.46 -29.93
CA CYS A 266 -1.23 -6.22 -29.28
C CYS A 266 -1.25 -5.01 -30.21
N GLU A 267 -0.91 -5.17 -31.48
CA GLU A 267 -1.14 -4.12 -32.48
C GLU A 267 -2.64 -3.87 -32.67
N ALA A 268 -3.46 -4.93 -32.72
CA ALA A 268 -4.92 -4.80 -32.80
C ALA A 268 -5.52 -4.14 -31.55
N ALA A 269 -4.92 -4.35 -30.38
CA ALA A 269 -5.28 -3.71 -29.12
C ALA A 269 -4.76 -2.26 -28.98
N GLY A 270 -3.98 -1.78 -29.95
CA GLY A 270 -3.46 -0.41 -29.96
C GLY A 270 -2.21 -0.19 -29.08
N LEU A 271 -1.57 -1.25 -28.59
CA LEU A 271 -0.40 -1.14 -27.72
C LEU A 271 0.77 -0.42 -28.42
N TYR A 272 0.94 -0.68 -29.73
CA TYR A 272 2.06 -0.15 -30.53
C TYR A 272 1.70 1.05 -31.41
N SER A 273 0.45 1.54 -31.37
CA SER A 273 0.01 2.60 -32.29
C SER A 273 0.70 3.95 -32.05
N GLY A 274 1.17 4.23 -30.82
CA GLY A 274 1.92 5.46 -30.50
C GLY A 274 3.39 5.46 -30.92
N ILE A 275 3.98 4.30 -31.23
CA ILE A 275 5.39 4.20 -31.64
C ILE A 275 5.56 4.52 -33.14
N ARG A 276 4.52 4.34 -33.95
CA ARG A 276 4.55 4.62 -35.40
C ARG A 276 4.50 6.11 -35.77
N GLU A 277 4.09 7.01 -34.87
CA GLU A 277 4.05 8.46 -35.15
C GLU A 277 5.37 9.18 -34.82
N ALA A 278 6.35 8.47 -34.25
CA ALA A 278 7.65 9.04 -33.83
C ALA A 278 8.81 8.75 -34.80
N TYR A 279 8.54 8.21 -36.00
CA TYR A 279 9.50 7.96 -37.08
C TYR A 279 8.94 8.45 -38.42
#